data_AF-A0A1V5Q945-F1
#
_entry.id   AF-A0A1V5Q945-F1
#
_cell.length_a   1.000
_cell.length_b   1.000
_cell.length_c   1.000
_cell.angle_alpha   90.00
_cell.angle_beta   90.00
_cell.angle_gamma   90.00
#
_symmetry.space_group_name_H-M   'P 1'
#
loop_
_entity.id
_entity.type
_entity.pdbx_description
1 polymer ?
#
loop_
_entity_poly.entity_id
_entity_poly.type
_entity_poly.pdbx_seq_one_letter_code
_entity_poly.pdbx_strand_id
1 'polypeptide(L)'
;MSDIYEVIYDTISENMIDAGSQYPYNKETFLNDIGTGTQEVDVSRFLDLPNDKFYQAIFVATMRRLPNTKAELSFEQRYSEPKEEFQTEVLRFLDRSSFVAVNNIRFINNPYFEQKRGLRYKLIGLSYGLKDKSELRQFGKKLPQPVQKVIRRIFL
;
A
#
# COMPACT_ATOMS: atom_id res chain seq x y z
N MET A 1 16.54 -18.61 -4.85
CA MET A 1 16.33 -17.92 -6.14
C MET A 1 16.56 -16.40 -5.94
N SER A 2 17.59 -16.00 -5.19
CA SER A 2 17.79 -14.62 -4.67
C SER A 2 18.98 -13.89 -5.30
N ASP A 3 19.95 -14.57 -5.90
CA ASP A 3 21.22 -13.93 -6.31
C ASP A 3 21.10 -12.96 -7.48
N ILE A 4 20.33 -13.27 -8.53
CA ILE A 4 20.36 -12.45 -9.77
C ILE A 4 19.75 -11.07 -9.55
N TYR A 5 18.63 -10.99 -8.84
CA TYR A 5 17.97 -9.71 -8.58
C TYR A 5 18.72 -8.85 -7.57
N GLU A 6 19.40 -9.50 -6.63
CA GLU A 6 20.30 -8.83 -5.70
C GLU A 6 21.46 -8.15 -6.45
N VAL A 7 22.13 -8.90 -7.34
CA VAL A 7 23.22 -8.38 -8.18
C VAL A 7 22.74 -7.25 -9.08
N ILE A 8 21.55 -7.35 -9.66
CA ILE A 8 20.96 -6.28 -10.48
C ILE A 8 20.76 -5.01 -9.64
N TYR A 9 20.19 -5.14 -8.44
CA TYR A 9 19.98 -4.00 -7.55
C TYR A 9 21.31 -3.33 -7.18
N ASP A 10 22.29 -4.11 -6.73
CA ASP A 10 23.58 -3.59 -6.29
C ASP A 10 24.29 -2.87 -7.45
N THR A 11 24.31 -3.48 -8.63
CA THR A 11 24.92 -2.88 -9.84
C THR A 11 24.26 -1.54 -10.20
N ILE A 12 22.92 -1.47 -10.18
CA ILE A 12 22.22 -0.22 -10.52
C ILE A 12 22.43 0.83 -9.43
N SER A 13 22.38 0.42 -8.16
CA SER A 13 22.56 1.31 -7.01
C SER A 13 23.96 1.94 -7.02
N GLU A 14 25.00 1.15 -7.28
CA GLU A 14 26.39 1.64 -7.42
C GLU A 14 26.52 2.65 -8.57
N ASN A 15 26.02 2.30 -9.77
CA ASN A 15 26.05 3.21 -10.92
C ASN A 15 25.31 4.53 -10.66
N MET A 16 24.21 4.51 -9.92
CA MET A 16 23.50 5.74 -9.54
C MET A 16 24.30 6.59 -8.57
N ILE A 17 24.96 5.97 -7.59
CA ILE A 17 25.85 6.65 -6.64
C ILE A 17 27.00 7.33 -7.38
N ASP A 18 27.63 6.63 -8.33
CA ASP A 18 28.72 7.17 -9.16
C ASP A 18 28.25 8.35 -10.02
N ALA A 19 26.98 8.35 -10.43
CA ALA A 19 26.35 9.46 -11.16
C ALA A 19 25.88 10.62 -10.26
N GLY A 20 26.17 10.58 -8.94
CA GLY A 20 25.73 11.60 -7.98
C GLY A 20 24.23 11.53 -7.64
N SER A 21 23.61 10.37 -7.87
CA SER A 21 22.21 10.08 -7.57
C SER A 21 22.09 8.95 -6.54
N GLN A 22 20.86 8.62 -6.15
CA GLN A 22 20.59 7.51 -5.23
C GLN A 22 19.38 6.72 -5.72
N TYR A 23 19.46 5.39 -5.62
CA TYR A 23 18.32 4.54 -5.92
C TYR A 23 17.18 4.81 -4.93
N PRO A 24 15.93 4.99 -5.40
CA PRO A 24 14.84 5.49 -4.55
C PRO A 24 14.27 4.44 -3.58
N TYR A 25 14.45 3.16 -3.85
CA TYR A 25 14.02 2.07 -2.97
C TYR A 25 15.20 1.57 -2.14
N ASN A 26 14.93 0.99 -0.97
CA ASN A 26 15.91 0.14 -0.30
C ASN A 26 15.92 -1.26 -0.96
N LYS A 27 17.04 -1.95 -0.76
CA LYS A 27 17.30 -3.27 -1.35
C LYS A 27 16.23 -4.28 -0.96
N GLU A 28 15.81 -4.28 0.29
CA GLU A 28 14.79 -5.19 0.80
C GLU A 28 13.41 -4.96 0.17
N THR A 29 13.04 -3.72 -0.11
CA THR A 29 11.79 -3.37 -0.81
C THR A 29 11.84 -3.89 -2.23
N PHE A 30 12.94 -3.66 -2.94
CA PHE A 30 13.12 -4.16 -4.30
C PHE A 30 13.02 -5.69 -4.34
N LEU A 31 13.73 -6.39 -3.46
CA LEU A 31 13.75 -7.84 -3.42
C LEU A 31 12.39 -8.45 -3.05
N ASN A 32 11.62 -7.77 -2.20
CA ASN A 32 10.30 -8.26 -1.82
C ASN A 32 9.18 -7.95 -2.83
N ASP A 33 9.34 -6.92 -3.67
CA ASP A 33 8.35 -6.58 -4.70
C ASP A 33 8.36 -7.58 -5.89
N ILE A 34 9.49 -8.26 -6.13
CA ILE A 34 9.66 -9.20 -7.24
C ILE A 34 8.62 -10.34 -7.15
N GLY A 35 7.88 -10.52 -8.25
CA GLY A 35 6.92 -11.59 -8.41
C GLY A 35 5.66 -11.46 -7.54
N THR A 36 5.44 -10.32 -6.87
CA THR A 36 4.22 -10.11 -6.09
C THR A 36 2.99 -9.98 -6.99
N GLY A 37 1.97 -10.79 -6.72
CA GLY A 37 0.67 -10.67 -7.38
C GLY A 37 0.05 -9.30 -7.13
N THR A 38 -0.66 -8.76 -8.13
CA THR A 38 -1.16 -7.38 -8.09
C THR A 38 -2.27 -7.13 -7.05
N GLN A 39 -2.88 -8.20 -6.52
CA GLN A 39 -4.06 -8.12 -5.64
C GLN A 39 -3.89 -8.86 -4.31
N GLU A 40 -2.81 -9.60 -4.11
CA GLU A 40 -2.53 -10.30 -2.84
C GLU A 40 -1.14 -9.91 -2.36
N VAL A 41 -1.08 -9.40 -1.14
CA VAL A 41 0.16 -9.01 -0.47
C VAL A 41 0.32 -9.94 0.72
N ASP A 42 1.33 -10.81 0.66
CA ASP A 42 1.69 -11.72 1.73
C ASP A 42 2.47 -10.98 2.81
N VAL A 43 1.77 -10.65 3.90
CA VAL A 43 2.34 -9.84 5.00
C VAL A 43 3.49 -10.57 5.68
N SER A 44 3.46 -11.91 5.72
CA SER A 44 4.48 -12.72 6.39
C SER A 44 5.90 -12.49 5.85
N ARG A 45 6.01 -12.10 4.57
CA ARG A 45 7.30 -11.80 3.91
C ARG A 45 8.01 -10.57 4.50
N PHE A 46 7.27 -9.69 5.17
CA PHE A 46 7.78 -8.41 5.67
C PHE A 46 7.92 -8.38 7.18
N LEU A 47 7.30 -9.32 7.91
CA LEU A 47 7.19 -9.26 9.37
C LEU A 47 8.55 -9.18 10.06
N ASP A 48 9.61 -9.76 9.50
CA ASP A 48 10.95 -9.74 10.12
C ASP A 48 11.72 -8.43 9.89
N LEU A 49 11.28 -7.58 8.95
CA LEU A 49 11.96 -6.33 8.63
C LEU A 49 11.89 -5.32 9.80
N PRO A 50 12.92 -4.48 9.98
CA PRO A 50 12.85 -3.32 10.87
C PRO A 50 11.82 -2.31 10.34
N ASN A 51 11.29 -1.44 11.22
CA ASN A 51 10.12 -0.59 10.94
C ASN A 51 10.26 0.30 9.70
N ASP A 52 11.44 0.86 9.46
CA ASP A 52 11.77 1.67 8.27
C ASP A 52 11.64 0.86 6.97
N LYS A 53 12.26 -0.33 6.96
CA LYS A 53 12.23 -1.24 5.80
C LYS A 53 10.85 -1.86 5.63
N PHE A 54 10.20 -2.25 6.73
CA PHE A 54 8.83 -2.75 6.72
C PHE A 54 7.89 -1.74 6.08
N TYR A 55 7.93 -0.48 6.56
CA TYR A 55 7.04 0.56 6.07
C TYR A 55 7.21 0.77 4.57
N GLN A 56 8.45 0.94 4.10
CA GLN A 56 8.69 1.14 2.67
C GLN A 56 8.26 -0.08 1.84
N ALA A 57 8.62 -1.29 2.27
CA ALA A 57 8.35 -2.52 1.54
C ALA A 57 6.85 -2.83 1.44
N ILE A 58 6.13 -2.77 2.57
CA ILE A 58 4.68 -3.03 2.58
C ILE A 58 3.90 -1.94 1.86
N PHE A 59 4.37 -0.69 1.94
CA PHE A 59 3.75 0.43 1.24
C PHE A 59 3.92 0.28 -0.28
N VAL A 60 5.11 -0.07 -0.78
CA VAL A 60 5.33 -0.32 -2.22
C VAL A 60 4.55 -1.54 -2.68
N ALA A 61 4.59 -2.66 -1.95
CA ALA A 61 3.83 -3.87 -2.30
C ALA A 61 2.31 -3.60 -2.39
N THR A 62 1.80 -2.70 -1.54
CA THR A 62 0.39 -2.33 -1.49
C THR A 62 0.03 -1.25 -2.52
N MET A 63 0.76 -0.13 -2.55
CA MET A 63 0.39 1.10 -3.26
C MET A 63 1.09 1.25 -4.61
N ARG A 64 2.10 0.41 -4.91
CA ARG A 64 2.91 0.44 -6.14
C ARG A 64 3.61 1.78 -6.41
N ARG A 65 3.92 2.50 -5.33
CA ARG A 65 4.68 3.75 -5.32
C ARG A 65 5.28 3.96 -3.94
N LEU A 66 6.20 4.91 -3.82
CA LEU A 66 6.70 5.36 -2.52
C LEU A 66 5.68 6.25 -1.77
N PRO A 67 5.79 6.29 -0.43
CA PRO A 67 5.23 7.36 0.39
C PRO A 67 5.63 8.74 -0.17
N ASN A 68 4.67 9.62 -0.37
CA ASN A 68 4.93 10.97 -0.90
C ASN A 68 4.04 12.05 -0.30
N THR A 69 2.98 11.71 0.43
CA THR A 69 2.15 12.70 1.12
C THR A 69 2.63 12.92 2.55
N LYS A 70 2.34 14.09 3.12
CA LYS A 70 2.69 14.41 4.51
C LYS A 70 2.16 13.38 5.53
N ALA A 71 0.98 12.82 5.27
CA ALA A 71 0.38 11.79 6.13
C ALA A 71 1.04 10.43 5.98
N GLU A 72 1.63 10.14 4.82
CA GLU A 72 2.41 8.92 4.61
C GLU A 72 3.79 9.08 5.28
N LEU A 73 4.46 10.20 5.06
CA LEU A 73 5.76 10.50 5.65
C LEU A 73 5.74 10.66 7.18
N SER A 74 4.58 10.86 7.81
CA SER A 74 4.53 11.01 9.28
C SER A 74 4.90 9.74 10.04
N PHE A 75 4.90 8.57 9.39
CA PHE A 75 5.34 7.31 10.00
C PHE A 75 6.87 7.26 10.23
N GLU A 76 7.65 8.08 9.53
CA GLU A 76 9.12 8.12 9.70
C GLU A 76 9.54 8.51 11.12
N GLN A 77 8.76 9.37 11.76
CA GLN A 77 9.03 9.83 13.14
C GLN A 77 8.76 8.75 14.19
N ARG A 78 8.21 7.60 13.78
CA ARG A 78 7.69 6.54 14.64
C ARG A 78 8.43 5.22 14.47
N TYR A 79 9.52 5.20 13.70
CA TYR A 79 10.31 3.97 13.48
C TYR A 79 10.91 3.37 14.75
N SER A 80 11.06 4.15 15.82
CA SER A 80 11.53 3.68 17.13
C SER A 80 10.45 3.00 17.99
N GLU A 81 9.18 3.01 17.57
CA GLU A 81 8.10 2.38 18.31
C GLU A 81 8.21 0.84 18.31
N PRO A 82 7.55 0.15 19.26
CA PRO A 82 7.48 -1.30 19.26
C PRO A 82 6.99 -1.84 17.92
N LYS A 83 7.71 -2.84 17.40
CA LYS A 83 7.51 -3.40 16.06
C LYS A 83 6.07 -3.82 15.79
N GLU A 84 5.45 -4.56 16.70
CA GLU A 84 4.07 -5.04 16.51
C GLU A 84 3.05 -3.90 16.45
N GLU A 85 3.20 -2.87 17.29
CA GLU A 85 2.30 -1.71 17.32
C GLU A 85 2.42 -0.91 16.03
N PHE A 86 3.66 -0.61 15.63
CA PHE A 86 3.97 0.10 14.39
C PHE A 86 3.43 -0.64 13.16
N GLN A 87 3.75 -1.93 13.03
CA GLN A 87 3.33 -2.74 11.88
C GLN A 87 1.81 -2.87 11.80
N THR A 88 1.13 -3.06 12.95
CA THR A 88 -0.34 -3.11 13.01
C THR A 88 -0.95 -1.80 12.50
N GLU A 89 -0.42 -0.66 12.92
CA GLU A 89 -0.97 0.63 12.54
C GLU A 89 -0.75 0.95 11.06
N VAL A 90 0.44 0.66 10.53
CA VAL A 90 0.76 0.81 9.11
C VAL A 90 -0.20 -0.02 8.26
N LEU A 91 -0.42 -1.30 8.61
CA LEU A 91 -1.33 -2.17 7.88
C LEU A 91 -2.78 -1.69 7.94
N ARG A 92 -3.23 -1.16 9.09
CA ARG A 92 -4.56 -0.55 9.21
C ARG A 92 -4.69 0.74 8.40
N PHE A 93 -3.64 1.56 8.36
CA PHE A 93 -3.60 2.77 7.54
C PHE A 93 -3.73 2.41 6.06
N LEU A 94 -2.97 1.43 5.59
CA LEU A 94 -3.02 0.94 4.21
C LEU A 94 -4.36 0.29 3.86
N ASP A 95 -4.91 -0.55 4.73
CA ASP A 95 -6.22 -1.22 4.55
C ASP A 95 -7.35 -0.20 4.31
N ARG A 96 -7.29 0.94 4.99
CA ARG A 96 -8.28 2.02 4.88
C ARG A 96 -8.11 2.87 3.63
N SER A 97 -7.05 2.68 2.85
CA SER A 97 -6.81 3.48 1.65
C SER A 97 -7.86 3.19 0.58
N SER A 98 -8.23 4.24 -0.17
CA SER A 98 -9.09 4.10 -1.35
C SER A 98 -8.46 3.20 -2.40
N PHE A 99 -7.13 3.23 -2.51
CA PHE A 99 -6.36 2.41 -3.44
C PHE A 99 -6.53 0.91 -3.18
N VAL A 100 -6.37 0.46 -1.92
CA VAL A 100 -6.57 -0.95 -1.53
C VAL A 100 -7.98 -1.41 -1.87
N ALA A 101 -8.97 -0.58 -1.54
CA ALA A 101 -10.37 -0.93 -1.75
C ALA A 101 -10.77 -0.96 -3.24
N VAL A 102 -10.29 -0.02 -4.05
CA VAL A 102 -10.56 0.03 -5.51
C VAL A 102 -9.86 -1.12 -6.24
N ASN A 103 -8.60 -1.41 -5.88
CA ASN A 103 -7.81 -2.45 -6.53
C ASN A 103 -8.05 -3.86 -5.95
N ASN A 104 -8.94 -3.99 -4.96
CA ASN A 104 -9.25 -5.25 -4.26
C ASN A 104 -7.99 -5.93 -3.69
N ILE A 105 -7.06 -5.14 -3.15
CA ILE A 105 -5.84 -5.66 -2.55
C ILE A 105 -6.18 -6.39 -1.24
N ARG A 106 -5.61 -7.58 -1.09
CA ARG A 106 -5.81 -8.47 0.05
C ARG A 106 -4.51 -8.66 0.81
N PHE A 107 -4.55 -8.43 2.11
CA PHE A 107 -3.48 -8.83 3.01
C PHE A 107 -3.68 -10.29 3.41
N ILE A 108 -2.83 -11.17 2.90
CA ILE A 108 -2.81 -12.60 3.27
C ILE A 108 -1.72 -12.84 4.32
N ASN A 109 -1.92 -13.88 5.15
CA ASN A 109 -1.02 -14.21 6.28
C ASN A 109 -0.73 -13.01 7.21
N ASN A 110 -1.69 -12.10 7.36
CA ASN A 110 -1.62 -10.99 8.30
C ASN A 110 -1.92 -11.48 9.72
N PRO A 111 -0.97 -11.44 10.67
CA PRO A 111 -1.21 -11.93 12.04
C PRO A 111 -2.02 -10.94 12.89
N TYR A 112 -2.16 -9.67 12.47
CA TYR A 112 -2.65 -8.59 13.34
C TYR A 112 -4.16 -8.39 13.27
N PHE A 113 -4.77 -8.62 12.11
CA PHE A 113 -6.22 -8.48 11.95
C PHE A 113 -6.74 -9.17 10.70
N GLU A 114 -8.02 -9.54 10.76
CA GLU A 114 -8.76 -9.95 9.59
C GLU A 114 -9.24 -8.73 8.80
N GLN A 115 -8.83 -8.66 7.54
CA GLN A 115 -9.27 -7.61 6.63
C GLN A 115 -10.77 -7.72 6.37
N LYS A 116 -11.51 -6.63 6.52
CA LYS A 116 -12.98 -6.64 6.34
C LYS A 116 -13.35 -6.80 4.86
N ARG A 117 -14.24 -7.75 4.56
CA ARG A 117 -14.61 -8.14 3.19
C ARG A 117 -16.08 -7.86 2.86
N GLY A 118 -16.37 -7.69 1.57
CA GLY A 118 -17.73 -7.72 1.02
C GLY A 118 -18.13 -6.51 0.16
N LEU A 119 -19.29 -6.63 -0.50
CA LEU A 119 -19.88 -5.59 -1.38
C LEU A 119 -19.93 -4.22 -0.73
N ARG A 120 -20.27 -4.15 0.57
CA ARG A 120 -20.32 -2.90 1.34
C ARG A 120 -18.97 -2.19 1.36
N TYR A 121 -17.87 -2.91 1.57
CA TYR A 121 -16.52 -2.35 1.62
C TYR A 121 -16.00 -1.95 0.24
N LYS A 122 -16.33 -2.74 -0.80
CA LYS A 122 -16.07 -2.35 -2.20
C LYS A 122 -16.77 -1.04 -2.57
N LEU A 123 -18.03 -0.89 -2.18
CA LEU A 123 -18.82 0.31 -2.43
C LEU A 123 -18.29 1.53 -1.67
N ILE A 124 -17.82 1.34 -0.43
CA ILE A 124 -17.14 2.38 0.35
C ILE A 124 -15.82 2.77 -0.35
N GLY A 125 -15.00 1.82 -0.78
CA GLY A 125 -13.75 2.08 -1.52
C GLY A 125 -13.95 2.89 -2.79
N LEU A 126 -14.91 2.47 -3.62
CA LEU A 126 -15.38 3.22 -4.78
C LEU A 126 -15.78 4.64 -4.40
N SER A 127 -16.52 4.80 -3.30
CA SER A 127 -16.96 6.11 -2.83
C SER A 127 -15.78 7.04 -2.43
N TYR A 128 -14.73 6.50 -1.80
CA TYR A 128 -13.52 7.28 -1.50
C TYR A 128 -12.74 7.65 -2.76
N GLY A 129 -12.56 6.72 -3.72
CA GLY A 129 -11.93 7.04 -5.01
C GLY A 129 -12.71 8.10 -5.80
N LEU A 130 -14.04 8.10 -5.69
CA LEU A 130 -14.93 9.12 -6.25
C LEU A 130 -14.81 10.48 -5.55
N LYS A 131 -14.37 10.54 -4.29
CA LYS A 131 -14.12 11.79 -3.54
C LYS A 131 -12.82 12.46 -3.98
N ASP A 132 -11.77 11.67 -4.21
CA ASP A 132 -10.42 12.18 -4.54
C ASP A 132 -10.30 12.71 -5.97
N LYS A 133 -11.20 12.31 -6.89
CA LYS A 133 -11.12 12.74 -8.30
C LYS A 133 -12.45 13.32 -8.78
N SER A 134 -12.43 14.59 -9.18
CA SER A 134 -13.58 15.33 -9.72
C SER A 134 -14.20 14.66 -10.96
N GLU A 135 -13.38 14.04 -11.81
CA GLU A 135 -13.80 13.28 -13.00
C GLU A 135 -14.60 12.02 -12.63
N LEU A 136 -14.21 11.34 -11.56
CA LEU A 136 -14.90 10.14 -11.10
C LEU A 136 -16.28 10.49 -10.51
N ARG A 137 -16.48 11.67 -9.91
CA ARG A 137 -17.84 12.11 -9.48
C ARG A 137 -18.86 12.09 -10.61
N GLN A 138 -18.46 12.40 -11.85
CA GLN A 138 -19.35 12.32 -13.01
C GLN A 138 -19.73 10.87 -13.35
N PHE A 139 -18.78 9.93 -13.15
CA PHE A 139 -19.03 8.50 -13.28
C PHE A 139 -20.00 7.99 -12.20
N GLY A 140 -19.87 8.47 -10.96
CA GLY A 140 -20.79 8.15 -9.86
C GLY A 140 -22.26 8.50 -10.16
N LYS A 141 -22.51 9.55 -10.96
CA LYS A 141 -23.87 9.93 -11.41
C LYS A 141 -24.45 8.99 -12.46
N LYS A 142 -23.62 8.18 -13.13
CA LYS A 142 -24.02 7.19 -14.15
C LYS A 142 -24.24 5.78 -13.58
N LEU A 143 -23.95 5.56 -12.30
CA LEU A 143 -24.16 4.26 -11.64
C LEU A 143 -25.67 3.97 -11.39
N PRO A 144 -26.09 2.71 -11.31
CA PRO A 144 -27.48 2.35 -10.99
C PRO A 144 -27.97 2.96 -9.68
N GLN A 145 -29.26 3.33 -9.61
CA GLN A 145 -29.85 3.99 -8.43
C GLN A 145 -29.59 3.31 -7.07
N PRO A 146 -29.59 1.96 -6.95
CA PRO A 146 -29.28 1.32 -5.68
C PRO A 146 -27.87 1.66 -5.17
N VAL A 147 -26.91 1.74 -6.09
CA VAL A 147 -25.51 2.07 -5.81
C VAL A 147 -25.39 3.54 -5.41
N GLN A 148 -26.07 4.44 -6.13
CA GLN A 148 -26.10 5.86 -5.78
C GLN A 148 -26.73 6.12 -4.39
N LYS A 149 -27.76 5.38 -4.00
CA LYS A 149 -28.39 5.51 -2.68
C LYS A 149 -27.45 5.09 -1.55
N VAL A 150 -26.70 4.00 -1.73
CA VAL A 150 -25.69 3.56 -0.76
C VAL A 150 -24.59 4.61 -0.63
N ILE A 151 -24.09 5.11 -1.76
CA ILE A 151 -23.10 6.19 -1.82
C ILE A 151 -23.61 7.44 -1.09
N ARG A 152 -24.83 7.91 -1.37
CA ARG A 152 -25.42 9.09 -0.71
C ARG A 152 -25.62 8.91 0.79
N ARG A 153 -26.04 7.73 1.24
CA ARG A 153 -26.24 7.41 2.68
C ARG A 153 -24.93 7.37 3.48
N ILE A 154 -23.79 7.21 2.81
CA ILE A 154 -22.47 7.26 3.45
C ILE A 154 -21.92 8.70 3.47
N PHE A 155 -22.49 9.62 2.67
CA PHE A 155 -22.02 10.99 2.49
C PHE A 155 -22.91 12.10 3.06
N LEU A 156 -24.14 11.78 3.48
CA LEU A 156 -25.05 12.60 4.28
C LEU A 156 -25.21 11.93 5.65
#